data_AF-A0A956YP04-F1
#
_entry.id   AF-A0A956YP04-F1
#
_cell.length_a   1.000
_cell.length_b   1.000
_cell.length_c   1.000
_cell.angle_alpha   90.00
_cell.angle_beta   90.00
_cell.angle_gamma   90.00
#
_symmetry.space_group_name_H-M   'P 1'
#
loop_
_entity.id
_entity.type
_entity.pdbx_description
1 polymer ?
#
loop_
_entity_poly.entity_id
_entity_poly.type
_entity_poly.pdbx_seq_one_letter_code
_entity_poly.pdbx_strand_id
1 'polypeptide(L)'
;NLLHAVSAAPQAATLLYDSSLGSTPSGQSFSYLALNPQPPFTTQATQIYSAPVTILNTANQLNDYAGYTVNQSAMPTLDRAAGFQLAFDLRLISENHSGNNDRAGFSVILLDQDVYGIEMAFWENEIWVQEGNGGTPIFSHAEGVLYNSTNMLTSYKLTVISNTYLLAANGTPLLSGNLRQYTSWEPPVGPLPDPYEQPNQLFLGDDTSSAGAEVWLGNVSIETNIAPMISVAQTAVSLPEAITQTTFIINLNTPSPITATVQYKLVGGTAVANEDFVANSGTLTFTPGSLSQNIQISLLPDALPEPDETFSLQLFNGVNGVLGVDTAVFTIQDDDLPNYDLYLPLLTRP
;
A
#
# COMPACT_ATOMS: atom_id res chain seq x y z
N ASN A 1 15.67 20.97 -11.85
CA ASN A 1 15.77 20.38 -10.50
C ASN A 1 14.45 19.77 -10.08
N LEU A 2 14.16 18.56 -10.56
CA LEU A 2 13.15 17.68 -9.99
C LEU A 2 13.93 16.42 -9.58
N LEU A 3 14.41 16.42 -8.33
CA LEU A 3 14.92 15.21 -7.68
C LEU A 3 13.73 14.24 -7.61
N HIS A 4 13.69 13.28 -8.53
CA HIS A 4 12.75 12.17 -8.42
C HIS A 4 13.24 11.31 -7.26
N ALA A 5 12.45 11.24 -6.20
CA ALA A 5 12.70 10.38 -5.08
C ALA A 5 12.65 8.94 -5.59
N VAL A 6 13.82 8.30 -5.71
CA VAL A 6 13.90 6.84 -5.81
C VAL A 6 13.24 6.31 -4.55
N SER A 7 12.07 5.67 -4.68
CA SER A 7 11.40 5.05 -3.53
C SER A 7 12.37 4.09 -2.85
N ALA A 8 12.57 4.23 -1.54
CA ALA A 8 13.46 3.36 -0.78
C ALA A 8 13.06 1.90 -1.00
N ALA A 9 14.06 1.01 -1.13
CA ALA A 9 13.83 -0.42 -1.22
C ALA A 9 12.98 -0.91 -0.04
N PRO A 10 12.22 -2.03 -0.17
CA PRO A 10 11.43 -2.59 0.91
C PRO A 10 12.29 -2.74 2.17
N GLN A 11 11.85 -2.14 3.27
CA GLN A 11 12.57 -2.23 4.54
C GLN A 11 12.15 -3.52 5.24
N ALA A 12 13.12 -4.24 5.83
CA ALA A 12 12.80 -5.43 6.64
C ALA A 12 11.73 -5.09 7.69
N ALA A 13 10.80 -6.03 7.93
CA ALA A 13 9.70 -5.83 8.87
C ALA A 13 10.22 -5.43 10.25
N THR A 14 9.68 -4.34 10.78
CA THR A 14 9.91 -3.87 12.15
C THR A 14 9.03 -4.68 13.08
N LEU A 15 9.65 -5.54 13.89
CA LEU A 15 8.95 -6.33 14.91
C LEU A 15 8.62 -5.45 16.12
N LEU A 16 7.32 -5.20 16.34
CA LEU A 16 6.84 -4.32 17.41
C LEU A 16 6.54 -5.11 18.69
N TYR A 17 5.97 -6.32 18.54
CA TYR A 17 5.74 -7.25 19.63
C TYR A 17 6.14 -8.66 19.22
N ASP A 18 7.03 -9.26 20.00
CA ASP A 18 7.44 -10.66 19.89
C ASP A 18 6.93 -11.44 21.10
N SER A 19 5.91 -12.27 20.89
CA SER A 19 5.29 -13.03 21.97
C SER A 19 6.18 -14.16 22.48
N SER A 20 7.26 -14.51 21.78
CA SER A 20 8.22 -15.52 22.25
C SER A 20 9.13 -15.01 23.37
N LEU A 21 9.23 -13.69 23.57
CA LEU A 21 10.12 -13.07 24.56
C LEU A 21 9.62 -13.14 26.01
N GLY A 22 8.46 -13.73 26.26
CA GLY A 22 8.01 -13.95 27.64
C GLY A 22 7.37 -12.72 28.31
N SER A 23 7.00 -11.69 27.54
CA SER A 23 6.45 -10.43 28.06
C SER A 23 5.19 -10.00 27.31
N THR A 24 4.44 -9.05 27.90
CA THR A 24 3.31 -8.40 27.24
C THR A 24 3.79 -7.33 26.26
N PRO A 25 2.94 -6.83 25.34
CA PRO A 25 3.31 -5.72 24.45
C PRO A 25 3.83 -4.48 25.20
N SER A 26 3.31 -4.20 26.40
CA SER A 26 3.75 -3.07 27.22
C SER A 26 5.14 -3.24 27.83
N GLY A 27 5.67 -4.48 27.85
CA GLY A 27 7.07 -4.75 28.18
C GLY A 27 8.01 -4.59 26.98
N GLN A 28 7.49 -4.21 25.82
CA GLN A 28 8.22 -4.06 24.56
C GLN A 28 7.92 -2.69 23.93
N SER A 29 7.49 -2.65 22.66
CA SER A 29 7.35 -1.41 21.89
C SER A 29 6.03 -0.68 22.11
N PHE A 30 5.14 -1.17 22.97
CA PHE A 30 3.82 -0.57 23.19
C PHE A 30 3.73 0.13 24.55
N SER A 31 2.88 1.14 24.61
CA SER A 31 2.28 1.63 25.84
C SER A 31 0.89 1.01 26.00
N TYR A 32 0.54 0.64 27.23
CA TYR A 32 -0.82 0.24 27.55
C TYR A 32 -1.61 1.47 28.00
N LEU A 33 -2.69 1.77 27.30
CA LEU A 33 -3.57 2.89 27.61
C LEU A 33 -4.88 2.36 28.19
N ALA A 34 -5.27 2.87 29.35
CA ALA A 34 -6.64 2.81 29.86
C ALA A 34 -7.16 4.26 29.90
N LEU A 35 -7.98 4.66 28.93
CA LEU A 35 -8.47 6.03 28.79
C LEU A 35 -9.74 6.23 29.66
N ASN A 36 -9.58 6.30 30.97
CA ASN A 36 -10.54 7.02 31.80
C ASN A 36 -9.84 7.55 33.07
N PRO A 37 -9.63 8.88 33.17
CA PRO A 37 -8.95 9.50 34.30
C PRO A 37 -9.92 9.82 35.45
N GLN A 38 -11.15 9.29 35.50
CA GLN A 38 -12.06 9.56 36.62
C GLN A 38 -11.72 8.64 37.82
N PRO A 39 -11.02 9.13 38.87
CA PRO A 39 -10.79 8.35 40.09
C PRO A 39 -12.11 8.02 40.82
N PRO A 40 -12.14 6.95 41.64
CA PRO A 40 -11.00 6.15 42.09
C PRO A 40 -10.63 5.02 41.12
N PHE A 41 -9.34 4.94 40.80
CA PHE A 41 -8.77 3.94 39.92
C PHE A 41 -8.80 2.55 40.56
N THR A 42 -9.70 1.69 40.11
CA THR A 42 -9.57 0.24 40.27
C THR A 42 -9.16 -0.32 38.92
N THR A 43 -7.87 -0.64 38.75
CA THR A 43 -7.34 -1.40 37.59
C THR A 43 -8.25 -2.58 37.28
N GLN A 44 -8.75 -2.73 36.06
CA GLN A 44 -9.76 -3.75 35.79
C GLN A 44 -9.66 -4.42 34.40
N ALA A 45 -9.22 -3.75 33.33
CA ALA A 45 -8.78 -4.46 32.12
C ALA A 45 -7.40 -5.11 32.36
N THR A 46 -7.28 -6.41 32.07
CA THR A 46 -6.10 -7.22 32.42
C THR A 46 -5.25 -7.55 31.20
N GLN A 47 -3.94 -7.43 31.35
CA GLN A 47 -2.96 -7.97 30.41
C GLN A 47 -2.13 -9.06 31.09
N ILE A 48 -2.22 -10.28 30.59
CA ILE A 48 -1.55 -11.43 31.17
C ILE A 48 -0.77 -12.14 30.07
N TYR A 49 0.55 -12.19 30.21
CA TYR A 49 1.35 -13.06 29.36
C TYR A 49 1.10 -14.53 29.75
N SER A 50 0.65 -15.32 28.78
CA SER A 50 0.41 -16.77 28.89
C SER A 50 0.95 -17.41 27.62
N ALA A 51 2.19 -17.90 27.69
CA ALA A 51 2.93 -18.36 26.52
C ALA A 51 2.09 -19.27 25.60
N PRO A 52 2.04 -19.02 24.29
CA PRO A 52 2.87 -18.07 23.53
C PRO A 52 2.15 -16.74 23.22
N VAL A 53 1.19 -16.29 24.03
CA VAL A 53 0.36 -15.12 23.72
C VAL A 53 0.25 -14.18 24.92
N THR A 54 -0.21 -12.96 24.67
CA THR A 54 -0.77 -12.08 25.69
C THR A 54 -2.28 -12.15 25.65
N ILE A 55 -2.89 -12.38 26.81
CA ILE A 55 -4.32 -12.27 27.02
C ILE A 55 -4.62 -10.81 27.37
N LEU A 56 -5.40 -10.13 26.53
CA LEU A 56 -6.01 -8.84 26.85
C LEU A 56 -7.49 -9.09 27.10
N ASN A 57 -7.97 -8.74 28.30
CA ASN A 57 -9.39 -8.86 28.66
C ASN A 57 -9.93 -7.49 29.06
N THR A 58 -10.85 -6.96 28.24
CA THR A 58 -11.61 -5.73 28.44
C THR A 58 -13.08 -6.00 28.77
N ALA A 59 -13.54 -7.26 28.68
CA ALA A 59 -14.93 -7.68 28.87
C ALA A 59 -15.56 -7.31 30.23
N ASN A 60 -14.74 -7.09 31.26
CA ASN A 60 -15.21 -6.70 32.59
C ASN A 60 -15.42 -5.18 32.76
N GLN A 61 -15.18 -4.37 31.72
CA GLN A 61 -15.22 -2.91 31.81
C GLN A 61 -15.72 -2.20 30.55
N LEU A 62 -17.03 -2.00 30.49
CA LEU A 62 -17.65 -1.18 29.44
C LEU A 62 -17.46 0.33 29.67
N ASN A 63 -16.48 0.85 30.41
CA ASN A 63 -16.36 2.31 30.65
C ASN A 63 -14.95 2.86 30.38
N ASP A 64 -14.01 2.00 30.03
CA ASP A 64 -12.59 2.34 29.89
C ASP A 64 -12.13 1.89 28.51
N TYR A 65 -11.66 2.82 27.68
CA TYR A 65 -10.95 2.47 26.45
C TYR A 65 -9.64 1.80 26.87
N ALA A 66 -9.42 0.53 26.53
CA ALA A 66 -8.30 -0.25 27.02
C ALA A 66 -7.59 -0.96 25.88
N GLY A 67 -6.31 -0.66 25.68
CA GLY A 67 -5.56 -1.27 24.59
C GLY A 67 -4.09 -0.88 24.56
N TYR A 68 -3.45 -1.27 23.46
CA TYR A 68 -2.04 -1.04 23.21
C TYR A 68 -1.85 -0.02 22.11
N THR A 69 -1.00 0.97 22.35
CA THR A 69 -0.52 1.91 21.33
C THR A 69 0.97 1.78 21.18
N VAL A 70 1.48 1.77 19.94
CA VAL A 70 2.93 1.72 19.71
C VAL A 70 3.58 3.01 20.18
N ASN A 71 4.71 2.91 20.88
CA ASN A 71 5.52 4.06 21.25
C ASN A 71 6.06 4.73 19.97
N GLN A 72 5.91 6.05 19.84
CA GLN A 72 6.31 6.79 18.63
C GLN A 72 7.79 6.61 18.26
N SER A 73 8.68 6.35 19.22
CA SER A 73 10.10 6.07 18.96
C SER A 73 10.36 4.69 18.31
N ALA A 74 9.40 3.77 18.39
CA ALA A 74 9.48 2.42 17.83
C ALA A 74 8.61 2.24 16.57
N MET A 75 7.66 3.13 16.34
CA MET A 75 6.76 3.09 15.18
C MET A 75 7.52 3.54 13.92
N PRO A 76 7.63 2.71 12.86
CA PRO A 76 8.14 3.20 11.58
C PRO A 76 7.15 4.23 10.99
N THR A 77 7.66 5.12 10.12
CA THR A 77 6.78 6.06 9.41
C THR A 77 5.94 5.29 8.39
N LEU A 78 4.62 5.38 8.56
CA LEU A 78 3.62 4.90 7.63
C LEU A 78 3.45 5.96 6.53
N ASP A 79 3.69 5.52 5.29
CA ASP A 79 3.39 6.29 4.09
C ASP A 79 2.59 5.38 3.16
N ARG A 80 1.29 5.59 3.12
CA ARG A 80 0.35 4.82 2.29
C ARG A 80 0.67 4.97 0.81
N ALA A 81 1.29 6.06 0.35
CA ALA A 81 1.70 6.21 -1.05
C ALA A 81 2.85 5.24 -1.40
N ALA A 82 3.81 5.06 -0.47
CA ALA A 82 4.86 4.05 -0.56
C ALA A 82 4.39 2.65 -0.14
N GLY A 83 3.23 2.53 0.50
CA GLY A 83 2.60 1.31 0.96
C GLY A 83 3.21 0.74 2.25
N PHE A 84 2.39 0.12 3.08
CA PHE A 84 2.82 -0.59 4.29
C PHE A 84 1.92 -1.78 4.64
N GLN A 85 2.44 -2.70 5.44
CA GLN A 85 1.76 -3.89 5.93
C GLN A 85 1.84 -3.98 7.44
N LEU A 86 0.70 -4.14 8.10
CA LEU A 86 0.60 -4.57 9.49
C LEU A 86 0.34 -6.08 9.52
N ALA A 87 1.20 -6.83 10.19
CA ALA A 87 0.96 -8.24 10.51
C ALA A 87 0.71 -8.40 12.01
N PHE A 88 -0.32 -9.15 12.38
CA PHE A 88 -0.62 -9.44 13.78
C PHE A 88 -1.31 -10.80 13.96
N ASP A 89 -1.00 -11.50 15.04
CA ASP A 89 -1.67 -12.75 15.40
C ASP A 89 -2.77 -12.49 16.43
N LEU A 90 -4.00 -12.90 16.15
CA LEU A 90 -5.15 -12.65 17.01
C LEU A 90 -6.08 -13.86 17.10
N ARG A 91 -6.65 -14.10 18.29
CA ARG A 91 -7.82 -14.94 18.51
C ARG A 91 -8.78 -14.22 19.44
N LEU A 92 -10.05 -14.11 19.06
CA LEU A 92 -11.11 -13.69 19.97
C LEU A 92 -11.49 -14.89 20.85
N ILE A 93 -11.64 -14.69 22.15
CA ILE A 93 -12.09 -15.74 23.09
C ILE A 93 -13.57 -15.57 23.42
N SER A 94 -13.96 -14.33 23.68
CA SER A 94 -15.34 -13.94 23.89
C SER A 94 -15.49 -12.47 23.57
N GLU A 95 -16.67 -12.07 23.12
CA GLU A 95 -17.00 -10.67 22.90
C GLU A 95 -18.42 -10.36 23.37
N ASN A 96 -18.63 -9.13 23.85
CA ASN A 96 -19.91 -8.64 24.31
C ASN A 96 -20.05 -7.18 23.89
N HIS A 97 -21.03 -6.88 23.04
CA HIS A 97 -21.33 -5.54 22.55
C HIS A 97 -22.67 -5.01 23.08
N SER A 98 -23.24 -5.62 24.13
CA SER A 98 -24.41 -5.16 24.92
C SER A 98 -25.61 -4.62 24.10
N GLY A 99 -25.84 -5.14 22.89
CA GLY A 99 -26.93 -4.71 22.00
C GLY A 99 -26.65 -3.46 21.16
N ASN A 100 -25.43 -2.91 21.23
CA ASN A 100 -24.93 -1.97 20.25
C ASN A 100 -24.31 -2.75 19.08
N ASN A 101 -24.93 -2.65 17.92
CA ASN A 101 -24.49 -3.39 16.74
C ASN A 101 -23.45 -2.61 15.91
N ASP A 102 -22.84 -1.57 16.48
CA ASP A 102 -21.84 -0.73 15.80
C ASP A 102 -20.58 -0.57 16.65
N ARG A 103 -20.35 -1.48 17.62
CA ARG A 103 -19.21 -1.43 18.54
C ARG A 103 -18.62 -2.82 18.73
N ALA A 104 -17.30 -2.88 18.85
CA ALA A 104 -16.57 -4.11 19.12
C ALA A 104 -15.74 -3.96 20.40
N GLY A 105 -15.62 -5.05 21.15
CA GLY A 105 -14.72 -5.11 22.30
C GLY A 105 -13.24 -5.22 21.93
N PHE A 106 -12.94 -5.38 20.63
CA PHE A 106 -11.58 -5.33 20.10
C PHE A 106 -11.57 -4.75 18.68
N SER A 107 -10.79 -3.69 18.54
CA SER A 107 -10.59 -2.92 17.33
C SER A 107 -9.09 -2.83 17.02
N VAL A 108 -8.78 -2.81 15.72
CA VAL A 108 -7.47 -2.47 15.17
C VAL A 108 -7.60 -1.15 14.45
N ILE A 109 -7.00 -0.10 14.99
CA ILE A 109 -6.97 1.23 14.36
C ILE A 109 -5.56 1.48 13.84
N LEU A 110 -5.43 1.75 12.55
CA LEU A 110 -4.15 2.01 11.89
C LEU A 110 -4.25 3.29 11.05
N LEU A 111 -3.48 4.31 11.42
CA LEU A 111 -3.48 5.62 10.79
C LEU A 111 -2.14 5.94 10.16
N ASP A 112 -2.17 6.35 8.89
CA ASP A 112 -1.05 6.91 8.14
C ASP A 112 -0.53 8.21 8.79
N GLN A 113 0.65 8.66 8.37
CA GLN A 113 1.18 9.97 8.77
C GLN A 113 0.26 11.15 8.42
N ASP A 114 -0.65 11.00 7.45
CA ASP A 114 -1.65 12.01 7.08
C ASP A 114 -3.05 11.79 7.70
N VAL A 115 -3.17 10.87 8.67
CA VAL A 115 -4.43 10.56 9.40
C VAL A 115 -5.50 9.89 8.53
N TYR A 116 -5.19 9.52 7.28
CA TYR A 116 -5.98 8.48 6.61
C TYR A 116 -5.70 7.13 7.24
N GLY A 117 -6.72 6.32 7.40
CA GLY A 117 -6.53 5.02 8.01
C GLY A 117 -7.76 4.15 8.00
N ILE A 118 -7.80 3.27 8.97
CA ILE A 118 -8.85 2.28 9.10
C ILE A 118 -9.00 1.84 10.55
N GLU A 119 -10.25 1.66 10.97
CA GLU A 119 -10.62 0.89 12.16
C GLU A 119 -11.30 -0.40 11.72
N MET A 120 -10.74 -1.53 12.14
CA MET A 120 -11.31 -2.86 11.96
C MET A 120 -11.81 -3.39 13.29
N ALA A 121 -13.08 -3.74 13.33
CA ALA A 121 -13.73 -4.35 14.48
C ALA A 121 -13.81 -5.87 14.32
N PHE A 122 -13.50 -6.59 15.40
CA PHE A 122 -13.51 -8.04 15.44
C PHE A 122 -14.63 -8.54 16.35
N TRP A 123 -15.61 -9.21 15.75
CA TRP A 123 -16.65 -9.96 16.46
C TRP A 123 -16.39 -11.46 16.35
N GLU A 124 -17.14 -12.26 17.13
CA GLU A 124 -16.97 -13.71 17.14
C GLU A 124 -17.22 -14.36 15.77
N ASN A 125 -18.15 -13.80 15.00
CA ASN A 125 -18.67 -14.34 13.75
C ASN A 125 -18.48 -13.43 12.53
N GLU A 126 -17.92 -12.23 12.71
CA GLU A 126 -17.62 -11.31 11.61
C GLU A 126 -16.44 -10.39 11.92
N ILE A 127 -15.84 -9.88 10.85
CA ILE A 127 -14.90 -8.77 10.88
C ILE A 127 -15.52 -7.68 10.02
N TRP A 128 -15.59 -6.48 10.54
CA TRP A 128 -16.12 -5.33 9.82
C TRP A 128 -15.22 -4.12 10.00
N VAL A 129 -15.40 -3.16 9.11
CA VAL A 129 -14.65 -1.92 9.07
C VAL A 129 -15.62 -0.79 9.33
N GLN A 130 -15.19 0.15 10.14
CA GLN A 130 -16.02 1.25 10.58
C GLN A 130 -16.11 2.35 9.52
N GLU A 131 -17.28 2.95 9.34
CA GLU A 131 -17.46 4.16 8.54
C GLU A 131 -16.78 5.38 9.18
N GLY A 132 -15.93 6.06 8.41
CA GLY A 132 -15.08 7.16 8.90
C GLY A 132 -15.31 8.51 8.22
N ASN A 133 -16.27 8.62 7.30
CA ASN A 133 -16.48 9.83 6.49
C ASN A 133 -17.34 10.93 7.14
N GLY A 134 -17.27 11.09 8.47
CA GLY A 134 -17.96 12.19 9.18
C GLY A 134 -19.48 12.30 8.96
N GLY A 135 -20.09 11.31 8.31
CA GLY A 135 -21.52 11.23 8.08
C GLY A 135 -22.23 10.75 9.33
N THR A 136 -23.50 11.12 9.50
CA THR A 136 -24.35 10.54 10.55
C THR A 136 -25.12 9.34 9.99
N PRO A 137 -25.06 8.16 10.64
CA PRO A 137 -24.34 7.88 11.89
C PRO A 137 -22.82 7.75 11.68
N ILE A 138 -22.04 8.31 12.60
CA ILE A 138 -20.60 8.05 12.70
C ILE A 138 -20.41 6.69 13.35
N PHE A 139 -19.29 6.03 13.06
CA PHE A 139 -18.91 4.78 13.70
C PHE A 139 -19.84 3.59 13.42
N SER A 140 -20.48 3.55 12.24
CA SER A 140 -21.34 2.43 11.82
C SER A 140 -20.59 1.38 10.99
N HIS A 141 -21.19 0.22 10.77
CA HIS A 141 -20.63 -0.81 9.88
C HIS A 141 -20.57 -0.32 8.42
N ALA A 142 -19.39 -0.46 7.81
CA ALA A 142 -19.14 -0.15 6.41
C ALA A 142 -19.03 -1.43 5.56
N GLU A 143 -17.80 -1.89 5.34
CA GLU A 143 -17.49 -3.18 4.75
C GLU A 143 -17.42 -4.24 5.85
N GLY A 144 -17.84 -5.48 5.56
CA GLY A 144 -17.71 -6.59 6.50
C GLY A 144 -17.72 -7.96 5.85
N VAL A 145 -17.26 -8.96 6.58
CA VAL A 145 -17.19 -10.35 6.15
C VAL A 145 -17.52 -11.28 7.31
N LEU A 146 -18.35 -12.30 7.04
CA LEU A 146 -18.58 -13.38 8.00
C LEU A 146 -17.28 -14.17 8.19
N TYR A 147 -16.78 -14.19 9.41
CA TYR A 147 -15.51 -14.82 9.75
C TYR A 147 -15.52 -15.25 11.21
N ASN A 148 -15.17 -16.51 11.48
CA ASN A 148 -15.11 -17.00 12.86
C ASN A 148 -13.75 -16.64 13.49
N SER A 149 -13.72 -15.53 14.23
CA SER A 149 -12.53 -15.01 14.91
C SER A 149 -12.13 -15.83 16.16
N THR A 150 -12.97 -16.79 16.59
CA THR A 150 -12.77 -17.59 17.81
C THR A 150 -12.12 -18.95 17.60
N ASN A 151 -12.10 -19.43 16.35
CA ASN A 151 -11.73 -20.82 16.05
C ASN A 151 -10.27 -21.13 16.42
N MET A 152 -9.34 -20.26 16.03
CA MET A 152 -7.91 -20.45 16.26
C MET A 152 -7.15 -19.13 16.28
N LEU A 153 -5.94 -19.15 16.84
CA LEU A 153 -4.98 -18.06 16.67
C LEU A 153 -4.67 -17.93 15.18
N THR A 154 -5.03 -16.76 14.63
CA THR A 154 -5.00 -16.49 13.20
C THR A 154 -3.97 -15.39 12.93
N SER A 155 -3.15 -15.59 11.91
CA SER A 155 -2.23 -14.56 11.44
C SER A 155 -2.95 -13.66 10.45
N TYR A 156 -3.20 -12.42 10.85
CA TYR A 156 -3.80 -11.40 10.01
C TYR A 156 -2.71 -10.54 9.36
N LYS A 157 -2.96 -10.15 8.12
CA LYS A 157 -2.13 -9.21 7.38
C LYS A 157 -2.99 -8.15 6.75
N LEU A 158 -2.86 -6.92 7.24
CA LEU A 158 -3.48 -5.73 6.70
C LEU A 158 -2.46 -5.03 5.79
N THR A 159 -2.74 -5.01 4.49
CA THR A 159 -1.94 -4.30 3.48
C THR A 159 -2.60 -2.98 3.15
N VAL A 160 -1.85 -1.89 3.16
CA VAL A 160 -2.29 -0.56 2.75
C VAL A 160 -1.43 -0.08 1.60
N ILE A 161 -2.08 0.32 0.50
CA ILE A 161 -1.45 0.94 -0.67
C ILE A 161 -2.37 2.05 -1.17
N SER A 162 -1.80 3.25 -1.34
CA SER A 162 -2.51 4.48 -1.70
C SER A 162 -3.69 4.75 -0.77
N ASN A 163 -4.93 4.68 -1.25
CA ASN A 163 -6.13 4.91 -0.43
C ASN A 163 -6.94 3.62 -0.22
N THR A 164 -6.30 2.46 -0.38
CA THR A 164 -6.98 1.17 -0.30
C THR A 164 -6.32 0.27 0.73
N TYR A 165 -7.11 -0.65 1.26
CA TYR A 165 -6.62 -1.71 2.13
C TYR A 165 -7.06 -3.10 1.65
N LEU A 166 -6.29 -4.10 2.04
CA LEU A 166 -6.62 -5.52 1.93
C LEU A 166 -6.26 -6.22 3.24
N LEU A 167 -7.24 -6.82 3.90
CA LEU A 167 -7.07 -7.74 5.01
C LEU A 167 -7.04 -9.19 4.48
N ALA A 168 -6.03 -9.94 4.92
CA ALA A 168 -5.95 -11.38 4.71
C ALA A 168 -5.81 -12.12 6.06
N ALA A 169 -6.37 -13.31 6.17
CA ALA A 169 -6.18 -14.23 7.29
C ALA A 169 -5.49 -15.50 6.80
N ASN A 170 -4.38 -15.87 7.45
CA ASN A 170 -3.55 -17.01 7.07
C ASN A 170 -3.19 -17.01 5.57
N GLY A 171 -2.92 -15.82 5.02
CA GLY A 171 -2.61 -15.61 3.60
C GLY A 171 -3.81 -15.61 2.64
N THR A 172 -5.03 -15.85 3.13
CA THR A 172 -6.25 -15.81 2.30
C THR A 172 -6.91 -14.43 2.41
N PRO A 173 -7.14 -13.71 1.29
CA PRO A 173 -7.90 -12.46 1.27
C PRO A 173 -9.27 -12.61 1.94
N LEU A 174 -9.63 -11.67 2.82
CA LEU A 174 -10.91 -11.64 3.52
C LEU A 174 -11.76 -10.41 3.15
N LEU A 175 -11.17 -9.23 3.25
CA LEU A 175 -11.88 -7.97 3.14
C LEU A 175 -10.99 -6.90 2.51
N SER A 176 -11.54 -6.07 1.64
CA SER A 176 -10.85 -4.92 1.05
C SER A 176 -11.80 -3.75 0.89
N GLY A 177 -11.23 -2.56 0.80
CA GLY A 177 -12.00 -1.33 0.70
C GLY A 177 -11.11 -0.11 0.63
N ASN A 178 -11.71 1.06 0.87
CA ASN A 178 -10.99 2.33 0.89
C ASN A 178 -10.62 2.72 2.33
N LEU A 179 -9.51 3.43 2.48
CA LEU A 179 -9.18 4.12 3.73
C LEU A 179 -10.15 5.28 3.97
N ARG A 180 -10.23 5.71 5.23
CA ARG A 180 -11.09 6.79 5.71
C ARG A 180 -10.26 7.88 6.35
N GLN A 181 -10.79 9.10 6.32
CA GLN A 181 -10.19 10.25 6.97
C GLN A 181 -10.95 10.56 8.27
N TYR A 182 -10.30 10.35 9.41
CA TYR A 182 -10.94 10.48 10.71
C TYR A 182 -10.95 11.92 11.28
N THR A 183 -10.39 12.90 10.55
CA THR A 183 -10.17 14.28 11.00
C THR A 183 -11.44 15.13 11.21
N SER A 184 -12.64 14.57 11.07
CA SER A 184 -13.91 15.30 11.22
C SER A 184 -14.62 15.04 12.55
N TRP A 185 -14.04 14.17 13.39
CA TRP A 185 -14.55 13.89 14.72
C TRP A 185 -13.89 14.80 15.77
N GLU A 186 -14.68 15.47 16.60
CA GLU A 186 -14.21 16.08 17.84
C GLU A 186 -14.56 15.14 19.00
N PRO A 187 -13.58 14.55 19.69
CA PRO A 187 -13.84 13.73 20.87
C PRO A 187 -14.52 14.53 21.97
N PRO A 188 -15.33 13.91 22.84
CA PRO A 188 -15.65 14.50 24.13
C PRO A 188 -14.36 14.90 24.85
N VAL A 189 -14.26 16.16 25.28
CA VAL A 189 -13.03 16.73 25.88
C VAL A 189 -12.52 15.85 27.03
N GLY A 190 -11.40 15.17 26.80
CA GLY A 190 -10.68 14.34 27.76
C GLY A 190 -9.17 14.65 27.74
N PRO A 191 -8.41 14.35 28.81
CA PRO A 191 -7.01 14.74 28.92
C PRO A 191 -6.02 13.83 28.18
N LEU A 192 -6.49 12.80 27.46
CA LEU A 192 -5.65 11.85 26.74
C LEU A 192 -5.99 11.85 25.25
N PRO A 193 -4.99 11.68 24.38
CA PRO A 193 -5.17 11.76 22.94
C PRO A 193 -5.97 10.57 22.42
N ASP A 194 -6.98 10.89 21.63
CA ASP A 194 -7.85 9.95 20.94
C ASP A 194 -7.06 9.16 19.87
N PRO A 195 -7.24 7.83 19.75
CA PRO A 195 -6.60 7.04 18.69
C PRO A 195 -6.86 7.57 17.27
N TYR A 196 -7.92 8.33 17.01
CA TYR A 196 -8.25 8.86 15.68
C TYR A 196 -7.52 10.15 15.29
N GLU A 197 -6.88 10.84 16.24
CA GLU A 197 -6.27 12.16 16.00
C GLU A 197 -4.75 12.09 15.81
N GLN A 198 -4.12 11.00 16.24
CA GLN A 198 -2.67 10.88 16.19
C GLN A 198 -2.20 10.40 14.80
N PRO A 199 -1.40 11.17 14.07
CA PRO A 199 -0.78 10.68 12.86
C PRO A 199 0.17 9.52 13.19
N ASN A 200 0.35 8.60 12.23
CA ASN A 200 1.29 7.50 12.35
C ASN A 200 1.04 6.62 13.59
N GLN A 201 -0.21 6.14 13.73
CA GLN A 201 -0.69 5.47 14.94
C GLN A 201 -1.15 4.05 14.66
N LEU A 202 -0.84 3.14 15.58
CA LEU A 202 -1.47 1.81 15.69
C LEU A 202 -2.08 1.66 17.08
N PHE A 203 -3.37 1.34 17.14
CA PHE A 203 -4.06 0.92 18.36
C PHE A 203 -4.63 -0.50 18.20
N LEU A 204 -4.47 -1.30 19.24
CA LEU A 204 -5.00 -2.66 19.36
C LEU A 204 -5.73 -2.78 20.70
N GLY A 205 -7.05 -2.87 20.70
CA GLY A 205 -7.81 -3.00 21.94
C GLY A 205 -9.24 -2.50 21.83
N ASP A 206 -9.83 -2.21 22.97
CA ASP A 206 -11.20 -1.74 23.10
C ASP A 206 -11.24 -0.21 23.13
N ASP A 207 -11.87 0.39 22.14
CA ASP A 207 -12.03 1.82 21.98
C ASP A 207 -13.47 2.29 22.27
N THR A 208 -14.22 1.55 23.10
CA THR A 208 -15.60 1.90 23.45
C THR A 208 -15.91 1.78 24.93
N SER A 209 -17.07 2.34 25.31
CA SER A 209 -17.72 2.17 26.61
C SER A 209 -19.03 1.36 26.50
N SER A 210 -19.15 0.53 25.48
CA SER A 210 -20.36 -0.29 25.30
C SER A 210 -20.08 -1.70 24.77
N ALA A 211 -18.82 -2.05 24.59
CA ALA A 211 -18.42 -3.40 24.25
C ALA A 211 -17.21 -3.82 25.11
N GLY A 212 -16.82 -5.08 24.99
CA GLY A 212 -15.63 -5.64 25.62
C GLY A 212 -15.33 -7.05 25.13
N ALA A 213 -14.07 -7.41 25.10
CA ALA A 213 -13.61 -8.71 24.60
C ALA A 213 -12.52 -9.32 25.48
N GLU A 214 -12.39 -10.64 25.42
CA GLU A 214 -11.15 -11.31 25.79
C GLU A 214 -10.48 -11.80 24.51
N VAL A 215 -9.21 -11.47 24.34
CA VAL A 215 -8.43 -11.81 23.14
C VAL A 215 -7.08 -12.39 23.50
N TRP A 216 -6.58 -13.27 22.63
CA TRP A 216 -5.17 -13.66 22.61
C TRP A 216 -4.47 -12.90 21.49
N LEU A 217 -3.42 -12.16 21.86
CA LEU A 217 -2.55 -11.42 20.96
C LEU A 217 -1.18 -12.11 20.89
N GLY A 218 -0.75 -12.47 19.68
CA GLY A 218 0.60 -12.96 19.39
C GLY A 218 1.45 -11.87 18.75
N ASN A 219 2.33 -12.22 17.81
CA ASN A 219 3.29 -11.27 17.25
C ASN A 219 2.62 -10.09 16.55
N VAL A 220 3.27 -8.92 16.56
CA VAL A 220 2.86 -7.72 15.80
C VAL A 220 4.07 -7.12 15.12
N SER A 221 3.99 -6.86 13.81
CA SER A 221 5.06 -6.22 13.03
C SER A 221 4.52 -5.31 11.94
N ILE A 222 5.35 -4.37 11.51
CA ILE A 222 5.07 -3.48 10.39
C ILE A 222 6.18 -3.56 9.35
N GLU A 223 5.80 -3.72 8.09
CA GLU A 223 6.68 -3.61 6.92
C GLU A 223 6.30 -2.36 6.12
N THR A 224 7.26 -1.54 5.72
CA THR A 224 7.03 -0.28 4.98
C THR A 224 7.66 -0.34 3.58
N ASN A 225 7.25 0.58 2.71
CA ASN A 225 7.71 0.69 1.32
C ASN A 225 7.41 -0.55 0.48
N ILE A 226 6.21 -1.11 0.63
CA ILE A 226 5.79 -2.35 -0.02
C ILE A 226 5.00 -2.13 -1.32
N ALA A 227 4.68 -0.88 -1.68
CA ALA A 227 4.00 -0.61 -2.94
C ALA A 227 4.87 -1.09 -4.11
N PRO A 228 4.27 -1.70 -5.14
CA PRO A 228 5.04 -2.18 -6.28
C PRO A 228 5.66 -0.98 -7.01
N MET A 229 6.94 -1.12 -7.34
CA MET A 229 7.69 -0.15 -8.13
C MET A 229 7.50 -0.45 -9.61
N ILE A 230 6.95 0.51 -10.34
CA ILE A 230 6.71 0.44 -11.78
C ILE A 230 7.92 1.02 -12.49
N SER A 231 8.54 0.29 -13.41
CA SER A 231 9.74 0.74 -14.12
C SER A 231 9.81 0.26 -15.56
N VAL A 232 10.45 1.06 -16.43
CA VAL A 232 10.88 0.61 -17.74
C VAL A 232 11.88 -0.56 -17.59
N ALA A 233 11.82 -1.55 -18.48
CA ALA A 233 12.72 -2.70 -18.41
C ALA A 233 14.17 -2.36 -18.79
N GLN A 234 14.38 -1.32 -19.59
CA GLN A 234 15.68 -0.84 -20.06
C GLN A 234 15.66 0.68 -20.16
N THR A 235 16.77 1.35 -19.86
CA THR A 235 16.87 2.82 -19.97
C THR A 235 17.31 3.29 -21.35
N ALA A 236 17.94 2.42 -22.14
CA ALA A 236 18.43 2.70 -23.48
C ALA A 236 18.22 1.48 -24.38
N VAL A 237 17.71 1.69 -25.58
CA VAL A 237 17.44 0.65 -26.58
C VAL A 237 17.87 1.15 -27.95
N SER A 238 18.69 0.38 -28.66
CA SER A 238 19.01 0.64 -30.08
C SER A 238 18.12 -0.24 -30.96
N LEU A 239 17.47 0.37 -31.94
CA LEU A 239 16.56 -0.27 -32.88
C LEU A 239 17.08 -0.04 -34.30
N PRO A 240 17.27 -1.09 -35.12
CA PRO A 240 17.53 -0.92 -36.54
C PRO A 240 16.32 -0.26 -37.20
N GLU A 241 16.55 0.74 -38.07
CA GLU A 241 15.47 1.44 -38.76
C GLU A 241 14.55 0.49 -39.53
N ALA A 242 15.10 -0.54 -40.18
CA ALA A 242 14.35 -1.52 -40.97
C ALA A 242 13.26 -2.32 -40.21
N ILE A 243 13.17 -2.24 -38.87
CA ILE A 243 12.08 -2.88 -38.13
C ILE A 243 10.84 -1.98 -38.11
N THR A 244 9.67 -2.52 -38.38
CA THR A 244 8.42 -1.74 -38.34
C THR A 244 7.75 -1.74 -36.96
N GLN A 245 8.09 -2.71 -36.10
CA GLN A 245 7.51 -2.84 -34.78
C GLN A 245 8.43 -3.60 -33.82
N THR A 246 8.42 -3.19 -32.56
CA THR A 246 9.00 -3.93 -31.44
C THR A 246 8.15 -3.79 -30.18
N THR A 247 8.35 -4.71 -29.23
CA THR A 247 7.67 -4.68 -27.93
C THR A 247 8.62 -4.18 -26.86
N PHE A 248 8.17 -3.19 -26.11
CA PHE A 248 8.88 -2.69 -24.93
C PHE A 248 8.15 -3.07 -23.65
N ILE A 249 8.89 -3.53 -22.64
CA ILE A 249 8.34 -4.09 -21.40
C ILE A 249 8.41 -3.07 -20.27
N ILE A 250 7.32 -2.94 -19.51
CA ILE A 250 7.24 -2.22 -18.24
C ILE A 250 7.02 -3.26 -17.14
N ASN A 251 7.81 -3.18 -16.06
CA ASN A 251 7.82 -4.18 -14.99
C ASN A 251 7.32 -3.60 -13.66
N LEU A 252 6.73 -4.47 -12.84
CA LEU A 252 6.69 -4.31 -11.38
C LEU A 252 7.87 -5.07 -10.76
N ASN A 253 8.47 -4.53 -9.71
CA ASN A 253 9.51 -5.25 -8.93
C ASN A 253 8.94 -6.39 -8.08
N THR A 254 7.66 -6.32 -7.71
CA THR A 254 6.94 -7.32 -6.90
C THR A 254 5.48 -7.39 -7.35
N PRO A 255 4.79 -8.54 -7.23
CA PRO A 255 3.39 -8.63 -7.56
C PRO A 255 2.55 -7.72 -6.65
N SER A 256 1.59 -7.00 -7.24
CA SER A 256 0.61 -6.23 -6.49
C SER A 256 -0.57 -7.10 -6.05
N PRO A 257 -1.09 -6.96 -4.81
CA PRO A 257 -2.33 -7.61 -4.40
C PRO A 257 -3.59 -6.95 -4.98
N ILE A 258 -3.44 -5.73 -5.52
CA ILE A 258 -4.52 -4.93 -6.11
C ILE A 258 -4.12 -4.45 -7.51
N THR A 259 -5.09 -4.00 -8.31
CA THR A 259 -4.80 -3.43 -9.63
C THR A 259 -3.96 -2.15 -9.51
N ALA A 260 -2.84 -2.09 -10.23
CA ALA A 260 -2.01 -0.90 -10.38
C ALA A 260 -2.06 -0.36 -11.81
N THR A 261 -1.96 0.95 -11.98
CA THR A 261 -1.96 1.58 -13.32
C THR A 261 -0.86 2.60 -13.46
N VAL A 262 -0.36 2.79 -14.68
CA VAL A 262 0.58 3.85 -15.03
C VAL A 262 0.26 4.39 -16.41
N GLN A 263 0.39 5.71 -16.61
CA GLN A 263 0.27 6.33 -17.92
C GLN A 263 1.62 6.38 -18.61
N TYR A 264 1.62 6.33 -19.94
CA TYR A 264 2.82 6.44 -20.74
C TYR A 264 2.62 7.30 -21.97
N LYS A 265 3.71 7.87 -22.49
CA LYS A 265 3.74 8.55 -23.79
C LYS A 265 5.12 8.41 -24.44
N LEU A 266 5.13 8.36 -25.77
CA LEU A 266 6.33 8.56 -26.57
C LEU A 266 6.54 10.06 -26.82
N VAL A 267 7.78 10.51 -26.71
CA VAL A 267 8.20 11.89 -26.89
C VAL A 267 9.39 11.92 -27.82
N GLY A 268 9.28 12.68 -28.93
CA GLY A 268 10.36 12.86 -29.89
C GLY A 268 11.60 13.52 -29.25
N GLY A 269 12.76 13.18 -29.81
CA GLY A 269 14.04 13.79 -29.49
C GLY A 269 14.58 14.48 -30.73
N THR A 270 15.54 13.85 -31.40
CA THR A 270 15.88 14.20 -32.79
C THR A 270 14.91 13.55 -33.77
N ALA A 271 14.43 12.34 -33.47
CA ALA A 271 13.37 11.69 -34.22
C ALA A 271 12.04 12.43 -34.02
N VAL A 272 11.36 12.68 -35.12
CA VAL A 272 10.07 13.35 -35.30
C VAL A 272 8.92 12.34 -35.29
N ALA A 273 7.90 12.66 -34.50
CA ALA A 273 6.73 11.81 -34.38
C ALA A 273 5.87 11.83 -35.65
N ASN A 274 5.54 10.63 -36.13
CA ASN A 274 4.86 10.29 -37.37
C ASN A 274 5.67 10.55 -38.65
N GLU A 275 6.97 10.79 -38.52
CA GLU A 275 7.95 10.74 -39.61
C GLU A 275 8.82 9.48 -39.39
N ASP A 276 9.47 9.33 -38.22
CA ASP A 276 10.41 8.21 -37.96
C ASP A 276 9.82 7.16 -37.00
N PHE A 277 8.84 7.56 -36.19
CA PHE A 277 8.10 6.66 -35.30
C PHE A 277 6.65 7.07 -35.12
N VAL A 278 5.76 6.12 -34.85
CA VAL A 278 4.36 6.43 -34.58
C VAL A 278 4.17 6.94 -33.17
N ALA A 279 3.58 8.14 -33.01
CA ALA A 279 3.24 8.66 -31.69
C ALA A 279 2.30 7.70 -30.94
N ASN A 280 2.63 7.35 -29.70
CA ASN A 280 1.83 6.43 -28.90
C ASN A 280 1.74 6.92 -27.45
N SER A 281 0.56 6.78 -26.84
CA SER A 281 0.32 7.06 -25.42
C SER A 281 -0.86 6.24 -24.92
N GLY A 282 -0.90 5.99 -23.61
CA GLY A 282 -1.99 5.22 -23.03
C GLY A 282 -1.83 4.99 -21.54
N THR A 283 -2.68 4.09 -21.01
CA THR A 283 -2.61 3.62 -19.62
C THR A 283 -2.35 2.12 -19.62
N LEU A 284 -1.29 1.69 -18.94
CA LEU A 284 -1.03 0.29 -18.65
C LEU A 284 -1.75 -0.11 -17.36
N THR A 285 -2.32 -1.31 -17.35
CA THR A 285 -3.04 -1.87 -16.19
C THR A 285 -2.39 -3.18 -15.80
N PHE A 286 -1.86 -3.23 -14.58
CA PHE A 286 -1.34 -4.44 -13.95
C PHE A 286 -2.43 -5.01 -13.06
N THR A 287 -3.06 -6.11 -13.51
CA THR A 287 -4.01 -6.86 -12.67
C THR A 287 -3.28 -7.49 -11.48
N PRO A 288 -3.98 -7.83 -10.38
CA PRO A 288 -3.37 -8.51 -9.24
C PRO A 288 -2.53 -9.71 -9.68
N GLY A 289 -1.31 -9.84 -9.14
CA GLY A 289 -0.36 -10.89 -9.51
C GLY A 289 0.42 -10.67 -10.81
N SER A 290 0.05 -9.70 -11.66
CA SER A 290 0.80 -9.37 -12.88
C SER A 290 2.12 -8.68 -12.52
N LEU A 291 3.19 -9.02 -13.26
CA LEU A 291 4.53 -8.43 -13.07
C LEU A 291 4.98 -7.56 -14.24
N SER A 292 4.33 -7.63 -15.40
CA SER A 292 4.76 -6.89 -16.57
C SER A 292 3.60 -6.52 -17.49
N GLN A 293 3.79 -5.45 -18.24
CA GLN A 293 2.93 -4.98 -19.31
C GLN A 293 3.78 -4.59 -20.51
N ASN A 294 3.18 -4.67 -21.70
CA ASN A 294 3.87 -4.44 -22.96
C ASN A 294 3.35 -3.18 -23.65
N ILE A 295 4.26 -2.39 -24.22
CA ILE A 295 3.96 -1.29 -25.13
C ILE A 295 4.45 -1.69 -26.52
N GLN A 296 3.61 -1.52 -27.54
CA GLN A 296 4.06 -1.61 -28.93
C GLN A 296 4.70 -0.30 -29.35
N ILE A 297 5.92 -0.41 -29.87
CA ILE A 297 6.69 0.68 -30.45
C ILE A 297 6.73 0.42 -31.96
N SER A 298 6.28 1.39 -32.76
CA SER A 298 6.27 1.29 -34.22
C SER A 298 7.19 2.35 -34.81
N LEU A 299 8.11 1.91 -35.66
CA LEU A 299 8.96 2.79 -36.45
C LEU A 299 8.40 2.95 -37.86
N LEU A 300 8.86 3.98 -38.55
CA LEU A 300 8.47 4.34 -39.91
C LEU A 300 9.76 4.41 -40.75
N PRO A 301 10.28 3.26 -41.21
CA PRO A 301 11.51 3.25 -42.01
C PRO A 301 11.28 3.94 -43.35
N ASP A 302 12.30 4.63 -43.85
CA ASP A 302 12.25 5.21 -45.20
C ASP A 302 13.46 4.86 -46.09
N ALA A 303 13.90 5.79 -46.94
CA ALA A 303 15.00 5.61 -47.90
C ALA A 303 15.91 6.86 -47.95
N LEU A 304 15.73 7.79 -47.01
CA LEU A 304 16.46 9.04 -46.89
C LEU A 304 17.63 8.83 -45.93
N PRO A 305 18.87 9.11 -46.35
CA PRO A 305 20.02 8.98 -45.46
C PRO A 305 20.00 10.03 -44.34
N GLU A 306 19.89 9.56 -43.11
CA GLU A 306 19.80 10.39 -41.90
C GLU A 306 20.89 9.99 -40.87
N PRO A 307 21.22 10.86 -39.90
CA PRO A 307 21.98 10.44 -38.73
C PRO A 307 21.13 9.56 -37.81
N ASP A 308 21.76 8.72 -36.98
CA ASP A 308 21.05 8.03 -35.88
C ASP A 308 20.21 9.01 -35.06
N GLU A 309 18.93 8.68 -34.88
CA GLU A 309 17.97 9.55 -34.24
C GLU A 309 17.44 8.99 -32.92
N THR A 310 16.82 9.83 -32.09
CA THR A 310 16.34 9.43 -30.77
C THR A 310 14.93 9.90 -30.48
N PHE A 311 14.18 9.05 -29.77
CA PHE A 311 12.94 9.40 -29.07
C PHE A 311 12.94 8.73 -27.68
N SER A 312 11.94 9.04 -26.86
CA SER A 312 11.85 8.49 -25.49
C SER A 312 10.45 8.00 -25.15
N LEU A 313 10.38 7.01 -24.28
CA LEU A 313 9.18 6.63 -23.55
C LEU A 313 9.25 7.22 -22.14
N GLN A 314 8.15 7.84 -21.70
CA GLN A 314 8.02 8.41 -20.35
C GLN A 314 6.80 7.80 -19.64
N LEU A 315 7.01 7.31 -18.42
CA LEU A 315 5.97 6.86 -17.50
C LEU A 315 5.57 7.99 -16.55
N PHE A 316 4.29 8.11 -16.23
CA PHE A 316 3.78 9.14 -15.32
C PHE A 316 2.43 8.72 -14.72
N ASN A 317 1.98 9.45 -13.69
CA ASN A 317 0.68 9.23 -13.02
C ASN A 317 0.44 7.77 -12.59
N GLY A 318 1.40 7.18 -11.86
CA GLY A 318 1.23 5.88 -11.23
C GLY A 318 0.12 5.90 -10.17
N VAL A 319 -0.71 4.86 -10.12
CA VAL A 319 -1.76 4.64 -9.12
C VAL A 319 -1.61 3.25 -8.54
N ASN A 320 -1.71 3.12 -7.21
CA ASN A 320 -1.46 1.89 -6.45
C ASN A 320 -0.06 1.29 -6.70
N GLY A 321 0.90 2.14 -7.04
CA GLY A 321 2.30 1.80 -7.29
C GLY A 321 3.14 3.07 -7.40
N VAL A 322 4.42 2.96 -7.11
CA VAL A 322 5.38 4.07 -7.15
C VAL A 322 6.21 3.98 -8.42
N LEU A 323 6.57 5.12 -8.99
CA LEU A 323 7.46 5.14 -10.16
C LEU A 323 8.91 4.91 -9.71
N GLY A 324 9.58 3.94 -10.34
CA GLY A 324 11.02 3.74 -10.25
C GLY A 324 11.74 4.42 -11.39
N VAL A 325 12.35 3.64 -12.28
CA VAL A 325 12.93 4.16 -13.53
C VAL A 325 11.78 4.42 -14.52
N ASP A 326 11.49 5.69 -14.79
CA ASP A 326 10.31 6.11 -15.53
C ASP A 326 10.56 6.43 -17.01
N THR A 327 11.83 6.43 -17.46
CA THR A 327 12.21 6.89 -18.80
C THR A 327 13.10 5.89 -19.50
N ALA A 328 12.79 5.60 -20.77
CA ALA A 328 13.63 4.84 -21.68
C ALA A 328 13.91 5.66 -22.95
N VAL A 329 15.17 5.70 -23.39
CA VAL A 329 15.58 6.34 -24.65
C VAL A 329 15.74 5.28 -25.72
N PHE A 330 15.17 5.53 -26.88
CA PHE A 330 15.31 4.71 -28.07
C PHE A 330 16.19 5.43 -29.07
N THR A 331 17.15 4.72 -29.66
CA THR A 331 17.95 5.18 -30.79
C THR A 331 17.54 4.40 -32.02
N ILE A 332 17.07 5.10 -33.05
CA ILE A 332 16.84 4.55 -34.40
C ILE A 332 18.19 4.59 -35.12
N GLN A 333 18.64 3.44 -35.59
CA GLN A 333 19.91 3.29 -36.31
C GLN A 333 19.62 3.29 -37.80
N ASP A 334 19.95 4.40 -38.46
CA ASP A 334 19.77 4.60 -39.90
C ASP A 334 20.57 3.56 -40.69
N ASP A 335 19.97 2.99 -41.74
CA ASP A 335 20.62 2.03 -42.63
C ASP A 335 20.72 2.48 -44.10
N ASP A 336 20.45 3.76 -44.36
CA ASP A 336 20.37 4.33 -45.68
C ASP A 336 21.70 4.93 -46.18
N LEU A 337 21.92 4.80 -47.49
CA LEU A 337 23.16 5.24 -48.11
C LEU A 337 23.01 6.61 -48.76
N PRO A 338 23.96 7.56 -48.55
CA PRO A 338 24.01 8.81 -49.28
C PRO A 338 23.89 8.56 -50.78
N ASN A 339 22.90 9.18 -51.42
CA ASN A 339 22.65 9.00 -52.85
C ASN A 339 23.86 9.53 -53.64
N TYR A 340 24.82 8.67 -53.96
CA TYR A 340 25.89 8.98 -54.88
C TYR A 340 25.31 8.86 -56.28
N ASP A 341 24.89 9.99 -56.84
CA ASP A 341 24.67 10.12 -58.28
C ASP A 341 25.99 9.70 -58.96
N LEU A 342 26.03 8.46 -59.45
CA LEU A 342 27.08 7.98 -60.33
C LEU A 342 26.95 8.81 -61.60
N TYR A 343 27.65 9.94 -61.63
CA TYR A 343 27.96 10.68 -62.83
C TYR A 343 28.77 9.71 -63.72
N LEU A 344 28.08 8.87 -64.48
CA LEU A 344 28.70 8.12 -65.56
C LEU A 344 29.10 9.19 -66.57
N PRO A 345 30.40 9.52 -66.75
CA PRO A 345 30.78 10.36 -67.86
C PRO A 345 30.28 9.64 -69.12
N LEU A 346 29.45 10.32 -69.92
CA LEU A 346 29.09 9.82 -71.24
C LEU A 346 30.39 9.52 -71.98
N LEU A 347 30.74 8.23 -72.06
CA LEU A 347 31.71 7.74 -73.02
C LEU A 347 31.05 7.91 -74.39
N THR A 348 31.21 9.09 -74.98
CA THR A 348 30.98 9.27 -76.41
C THR A 348 31.97 8.37 -77.13
N ARG A 349 31.47 7.26 -77.69
CA ARG A 349 32.29 6.37 -78.52
C ARG A 349 32.66 7.11 -79.81
N PRO A 350 33.94 7.11 -80.23
CA PRO A 350 34.36 7.59 -81.54
C PRO A 350 33.88 6.69 -82.68
#